data_AF-A0A432K9W1-F1
#
_entry.id   AF-A0A432K9W1-F1
#
_cell.length_a   1.000
_cell.length_b   1.000
_cell.length_c   1.000
_cell.angle_alpha   90.00
_cell.angle_beta   90.00
_cell.angle_gamma   90.00
#
_symmetry.space_group_name_H-M   'P 1'
#
loop_
_entity.id
_entity.type
_entity.pdbx_description
1 polymer ?
#
loop_
_entity_poly.entity_id
_entity_poly.type
_entity_poly.pdbx_seq_one_letter_code
_entity_poly.pdbx_strand_id
1 'polypeptide(L)'
;MTPQPPAPTQAAPDPTAMPAPTSTPEPMELPDVTVEISSQGPLGPHLVDSDGMTLYLFNQDDRDAPACAGPCADKWPPLISTSALMAGEGVNADRLAIIRRADGSRQVTYNGKPLYYFADDQDPGDTMGQDSVDKWFVFSPDGGPVRTSAVLNANENGALGTILTDENGNSLYLFTRDERGDSSCTGGCALAWPPLLTIDHPVAGDGLTEDRIGTISRGDGVKQVTYNGRPVYYFADDEKPGDAMGQDRGRVWFVVTTDGGPVYTNAPVNAAETGELGTILTDASGRTLYLFDRDEPKIATCSGGCALAWPPLITVDFPAPGEGVSGARIGTTAREDGSLQVTFDGNPLYYFANDEKPGDATGQGRG
;
A
#
# COMPACT_ATOMS: atom_id res chain seq x y z
N MET A 1 31.04 -40.26 -94.46
CA MET A 1 30.21 -40.46 -93.26
C MET A 1 30.36 -41.92 -92.85
N THR A 2 31.12 -42.17 -91.80
CA THR A 2 31.37 -43.52 -91.27
C THR A 2 31.54 -43.43 -89.76
N PRO A 3 31.08 -44.45 -89.02
CA PRO A 3 30.29 -44.24 -87.81
C PRO A 3 31.10 -44.31 -86.51
N GLN A 4 30.51 -43.69 -85.49
CA GLN A 4 31.00 -43.56 -84.12
C GLN A 4 31.11 -44.93 -83.42
N PRO A 5 32.20 -45.21 -82.67
CA PRO A 5 32.37 -46.45 -81.93
C PRO A 5 31.41 -46.59 -80.73
N PRO A 6 31.08 -47.82 -80.32
CA PRO A 6 30.01 -48.11 -79.37
C PRO A 6 30.36 -47.68 -77.94
N ALA A 7 29.33 -47.25 -77.21
CA ALA A 7 29.40 -46.88 -75.80
C ALA A 7 29.68 -48.10 -74.90
N PRO A 8 30.43 -47.94 -73.79
CA PRO A 8 30.65 -49.01 -72.83
C PRO A 8 29.36 -49.30 -72.04
N THR A 9 29.07 -50.60 -71.91
CA THR A 9 27.99 -51.21 -71.14
C THR A 9 28.11 -50.88 -69.65
N GLN A 10 27.07 -50.27 -69.08
CA GLN A 10 26.91 -50.14 -67.62
C GLN A 10 26.57 -51.50 -67.01
N ALA A 11 27.30 -51.88 -65.96
CA ALA A 11 26.96 -53.01 -65.10
C ALA A 11 25.72 -52.67 -64.25
N ALA A 12 24.84 -53.65 -64.05
CA ALA A 12 23.65 -53.52 -63.21
C ALA A 12 24.03 -53.37 -61.72
N PRO A 13 23.33 -52.55 -60.93
CA PRO A 13 23.57 -52.42 -59.49
C PRO A 13 23.01 -53.63 -58.71
N ASP A 14 23.78 -54.05 -57.70
CA ASP A 14 23.44 -55.07 -56.71
C ASP A 14 22.19 -54.71 -55.89
N PRO A 15 21.18 -55.59 -55.72
CA PRO A 15 20.01 -55.31 -54.92
C PRO A 15 20.18 -55.85 -53.50
N THR A 16 21.12 -55.35 -52.69
CA THR A 16 21.12 -55.61 -51.23
C THR A 16 22.08 -54.69 -50.45
N ALA A 17 21.66 -53.46 -50.17
CA ALA A 17 22.05 -52.70 -48.98
C ALA A 17 21.21 -51.41 -48.90
N MET A 18 20.17 -51.40 -48.07
CA MET A 18 19.58 -50.15 -47.61
C MET A 18 20.58 -49.47 -46.64
N PRO A 19 20.92 -48.18 -46.80
CA PRO A 19 21.62 -47.47 -45.75
C PRO A 19 20.68 -47.37 -44.54
N ALA A 20 21.12 -47.86 -43.39
CA ALA A 20 20.41 -47.62 -42.14
C ALA A 20 20.47 -46.12 -41.83
N PRO A 21 19.35 -45.45 -41.52
CA PRO A 21 19.39 -44.08 -41.05
C PRO A 21 20.01 -44.05 -39.65
N THR A 22 21.29 -43.68 -39.56
CA THR A 22 21.94 -43.30 -38.30
C THR A 22 21.54 -41.88 -37.94
N SER A 23 20.37 -41.73 -37.32
CA SER A 23 20.03 -40.57 -36.50
C SER A 23 19.47 -41.09 -35.19
N THR A 24 20.37 -41.29 -34.21
CA THR A 24 19.96 -41.38 -32.81
C THR A 24 19.22 -40.08 -32.48
N PRO A 25 17.96 -40.12 -32.00
CA PRO A 25 17.29 -38.89 -31.62
C PRO A 25 18.11 -38.23 -30.51
N GLU A 26 18.48 -36.97 -30.71
CA GLU A 26 19.07 -36.14 -29.66
C GLU A 26 18.13 -36.18 -28.45
N PRO A 27 18.63 -36.43 -27.22
CA PRO A 27 17.78 -36.46 -26.04
C PRO A 27 16.99 -35.15 -25.98
N MET A 28 15.66 -35.23 -25.94
CA MET A 28 14.82 -34.05 -25.72
C MET A 28 15.18 -33.49 -24.35
N GLU A 29 15.95 -32.41 -24.31
CA GLU A 29 16.26 -31.70 -23.06
C GLU A 29 14.94 -31.17 -22.46
N LEU A 30 14.71 -31.51 -21.19
CA LEU A 30 13.59 -30.99 -20.44
C LEU A 30 13.77 -29.48 -20.22
N PRO A 31 12.67 -28.71 -20.18
CA PRO A 31 12.76 -27.29 -19.88
C PRO A 31 13.32 -27.06 -18.48
N ASP A 32 14.29 -26.14 -18.38
CA ASP A 32 14.96 -25.73 -17.13
C ASP A 32 14.33 -24.48 -16.51
N VAL A 33 13.47 -23.79 -17.27
CA VAL A 33 12.69 -22.65 -16.79
C VAL A 33 11.23 -22.82 -17.20
N THR A 34 10.35 -22.75 -16.21
CA THR A 34 8.91 -22.54 -16.40
C THR A 34 8.55 -21.16 -15.88
N VAL A 35 7.85 -20.37 -16.69
CA VAL A 35 7.25 -19.10 -16.26
C VAL A 35 5.77 -19.32 -16.03
N GLU A 36 5.27 -18.94 -14.85
CA GLU A 36 3.88 -19.14 -14.41
C GLU A 36 3.22 -17.81 -14.00
N ILE A 37 1.93 -17.84 -13.63
CA ILE A 37 1.19 -16.70 -13.10
C ILE A 37 0.83 -16.97 -11.64
N SER A 38 1.16 -16.02 -10.76
CA SER A 38 0.70 -15.99 -9.37
C SER A 38 -0.19 -14.78 -9.12
N SER A 39 -1.15 -14.92 -8.21
CA SER A 39 -1.96 -13.81 -7.68
C SER A 39 -1.75 -13.63 -6.18
N GLN A 40 -0.67 -14.18 -5.62
CA GLN A 40 -0.33 -14.00 -4.21
C GLN A 40 0.15 -12.55 -3.96
N GLY A 41 -0.19 -12.01 -2.80
CA GLY A 41 0.19 -10.64 -2.42
C GLY A 41 -0.70 -9.54 -3.02
N PRO A 42 -0.34 -8.26 -2.80
CA PRO A 42 -1.23 -7.11 -3.05
C PRO A 42 -1.24 -6.62 -4.50
N LEU A 43 -0.42 -7.19 -5.39
CA LEU A 43 -0.19 -6.66 -6.74
C LEU A 43 -1.04 -7.32 -7.83
N GLY A 44 -1.89 -8.29 -7.47
CA GLY A 44 -2.70 -9.04 -8.43
C GLY A 44 -1.87 -10.01 -9.28
N PRO A 45 -2.40 -10.46 -10.44
CA PRO A 45 -1.73 -11.43 -11.31
C PRO A 45 -0.38 -10.94 -11.84
N HIS A 46 0.68 -11.72 -11.61
CA HIS A 46 2.05 -11.43 -12.04
C HIS A 46 2.83 -12.68 -12.41
N LEU A 47 3.92 -12.51 -13.17
CA LEU A 47 4.79 -13.61 -13.57
C LEU A 47 5.70 -14.05 -12.43
N VAL A 48 5.81 -15.36 -12.27
CA VAL A 48 6.72 -16.04 -11.35
C VAL A 48 7.48 -17.16 -12.07
N ASP A 49 8.55 -17.68 -11.49
CA ASP A 49 9.13 -18.96 -11.93
C ASP A 49 8.40 -20.17 -11.30
N SER A 50 8.90 -21.38 -11.54
CA SER A 50 8.31 -22.63 -11.02
C SER A 50 8.38 -22.77 -9.50
N ASP A 51 9.25 -22.02 -8.83
CA ASP A 51 9.35 -21.99 -7.36
C ASP A 51 8.44 -20.90 -6.76
N GLY A 52 7.77 -20.10 -7.60
CA GLY A 52 6.89 -19.01 -7.20
C GLY A 52 7.63 -17.70 -6.91
N MET A 53 8.90 -17.59 -7.30
CA MET A 53 9.67 -16.35 -7.14
C MET A 53 9.24 -15.31 -8.17
N THR A 54 8.98 -14.09 -7.70
CA THR A 54 8.47 -13.00 -8.54
C THR A 54 9.47 -12.55 -9.60
N LEU A 55 8.97 -12.39 -10.83
CA LEU A 55 9.76 -11.92 -11.97
C LEU A 55 9.50 -10.44 -12.24
N TYR A 56 10.58 -9.72 -12.54
CA TYR A 56 10.63 -8.28 -12.72
C TYR A 56 11.05 -7.90 -14.13
N LEU A 57 10.70 -6.68 -14.53
CA LEU A 57 11.26 -5.96 -15.66
C LEU A 57 11.91 -4.65 -15.22
N PHE A 58 12.86 -4.22 -16.05
CA PHE A 58 13.48 -2.91 -15.95
C PHE A 58 12.91 -1.99 -17.03
N ASN A 59 12.28 -0.88 -16.65
CA ASN A 59 11.68 0.06 -17.60
C ASN A 59 12.70 0.70 -18.56
N GLN A 60 13.98 0.72 -18.19
CA GLN A 60 15.03 1.26 -19.04
C GLN A 60 15.57 0.24 -20.07
N ASP A 61 15.17 -1.03 -20.00
CA ASP A 61 15.57 -2.02 -21.00
C ASP A 61 14.86 -1.73 -22.32
N ASP A 62 15.62 -1.74 -23.41
CA ASP A 62 15.09 -1.75 -24.76
C ASP A 62 14.59 -3.17 -25.10
N ARG A 63 13.83 -3.29 -26.19
CA ARG A 63 13.34 -4.59 -26.63
C ARG A 63 14.51 -5.52 -26.94
N ASP A 64 14.52 -6.69 -26.30
CA ASP A 64 15.53 -7.75 -26.46
C ASP A 64 16.98 -7.27 -26.16
N ALA A 65 17.12 -6.18 -25.40
CA ALA A 65 18.39 -5.51 -25.13
C ALA A 65 18.49 -5.08 -23.65
N PRO A 66 19.07 -5.93 -22.77
CA PRO A 66 19.19 -5.66 -21.35
C PRO A 66 20.26 -4.60 -21.08
N ALA A 67 19.87 -3.52 -20.42
CA ALA A 67 20.73 -2.46 -19.91
C ALA A 67 21.33 -2.80 -18.54
N CYS A 68 20.65 -3.64 -17.74
CA CYS A 68 21.14 -4.07 -16.44
C CYS A 68 22.22 -5.16 -16.56
N ALA A 69 23.47 -4.82 -16.24
CA ALA A 69 24.61 -5.73 -16.21
C ALA A 69 25.61 -5.36 -15.10
N GLY A 70 26.55 -6.26 -14.78
CA GLY A 70 27.55 -6.04 -13.73
C GLY A 70 26.89 -5.84 -12.36
N PRO A 71 27.27 -4.82 -11.56
CA PRO A 71 26.69 -4.57 -10.23
C PRO A 71 25.17 -4.43 -10.22
N CYS A 72 24.56 -4.00 -11.33
CA CYS A 72 23.11 -3.98 -11.45
C CYS A 72 22.54 -5.41 -11.39
N ALA A 73 23.16 -6.35 -12.10
CA ALA A 73 22.74 -7.75 -12.15
C ALA A 73 23.04 -8.51 -10.85
N ASP A 74 23.90 -7.99 -9.98
CA ASP A 74 24.09 -8.55 -8.64
C ASP A 74 22.85 -8.28 -7.75
N LYS A 75 22.21 -7.11 -7.92
CA LYS A 75 20.97 -6.74 -7.21
C LYS A 75 19.71 -7.24 -7.93
N TRP A 76 19.78 -7.35 -9.25
CA TRP A 76 18.69 -7.79 -10.13
C TRP A 76 19.15 -8.95 -11.00
N PRO A 77 19.26 -10.17 -10.45
CA PRO A 77 19.77 -11.32 -11.20
C PRO A 77 18.91 -11.62 -12.43
N PRO A 78 19.49 -11.80 -13.64
CA PRO A 78 18.72 -12.16 -14.82
C PRO A 78 18.17 -13.59 -14.69
N LEU A 79 16.93 -13.82 -15.15
CA LEU A 79 16.41 -15.17 -15.33
C LEU A 79 17.13 -15.85 -16.50
N ILE A 80 18.00 -16.82 -16.21
CA ILE A 80 18.82 -17.51 -17.21
C ILE A 80 18.23 -18.88 -17.53
N SER A 81 18.18 -19.22 -18.82
CA SER A 81 17.79 -20.55 -19.30
C SER A 81 18.78 -21.07 -20.34
N THR A 82 19.13 -22.34 -20.24
CA THR A 82 20.01 -23.05 -21.17
C THR A 82 19.26 -23.99 -22.10
N SER A 83 18.01 -24.31 -21.80
CA SER A 83 17.21 -25.28 -22.54
C SER A 83 15.97 -24.63 -23.19
N ALA A 84 14.94 -25.43 -23.49
CA ALA A 84 13.65 -24.91 -23.93
C ALA A 84 12.89 -24.27 -22.76
N LEU A 85 12.05 -23.28 -23.06
CA LEU A 85 11.18 -22.63 -22.07
C LEU A 85 9.84 -23.36 -21.99
N MET A 86 9.24 -23.39 -20.80
CA MET A 86 7.86 -23.81 -20.60
C MET A 86 7.00 -22.62 -20.13
N ALA A 87 5.84 -22.46 -20.75
CA ALA A 87 4.81 -21.54 -20.28
C ALA A 87 3.83 -22.32 -19.41
N GLY A 88 3.65 -21.87 -18.16
CA GLY A 88 2.61 -22.36 -17.25
C GLY A 88 1.21 -21.96 -17.70
N GLU A 89 0.21 -22.39 -16.95
CA GLU A 89 -1.19 -22.07 -17.24
C GLU A 89 -1.42 -20.55 -17.29
N GLY A 90 -2.09 -20.08 -18.36
CA GLY A 90 -2.38 -18.65 -18.57
C GLY A 90 -1.23 -17.81 -19.13
N VAL A 91 0.02 -18.32 -19.13
CA VAL A 91 1.16 -17.62 -19.74
C VAL A 91 1.12 -17.80 -21.26
N ASN A 92 1.26 -16.69 -22.00
CA ASN A 92 1.32 -16.75 -23.45
C ASN A 92 2.72 -17.17 -23.93
N ALA A 93 2.84 -18.41 -24.40
CA ALA A 93 4.11 -18.98 -24.86
C ALA A 93 4.76 -18.19 -26.02
N ASP A 94 3.99 -17.54 -26.90
CA ASP A 94 4.52 -16.76 -28.02
C ASP A 94 5.24 -15.48 -27.57
N ARG A 95 5.04 -15.07 -26.31
CA ARG A 95 5.72 -13.92 -25.70
C ARG A 95 7.04 -14.31 -25.04
N LEU A 96 7.31 -15.59 -24.81
CA LEU A 96 8.57 -16.06 -24.23
C LEU A 96 9.64 -16.21 -25.30
N ALA A 97 10.83 -15.69 -25.03
CA ALA A 97 12.00 -15.90 -25.87
C ALA A 97 13.28 -15.95 -25.04
N ILE A 98 14.38 -16.34 -25.67
CA ILE A 98 15.72 -16.31 -25.07
C ILE A 98 16.60 -15.38 -25.88
N ILE A 99 17.22 -14.42 -25.20
CA ILE A 99 18.23 -13.53 -25.78
C ILE A 99 19.62 -13.89 -25.27
N ARG A 100 20.65 -13.52 -26.03
CA ARG A 100 22.05 -13.69 -25.61
C ARG A 100 22.59 -12.39 -25.06
N ARG A 101 23.02 -12.40 -23.80
CA ARG A 101 23.66 -11.26 -23.13
C ARG A 101 25.10 -11.10 -23.62
N ALA A 102 25.68 -9.92 -23.36
CA ALA A 102 27.06 -9.59 -23.75
C ALA A 102 28.11 -10.50 -23.07
N ASP A 103 27.82 -10.97 -21.86
CA ASP A 103 28.64 -11.94 -21.11
C ASP A 103 28.49 -13.39 -21.64
N GLY A 104 27.60 -13.61 -22.61
CA GLY A 104 27.34 -14.90 -23.23
C GLY A 104 26.26 -15.75 -22.57
N SER A 105 25.73 -15.32 -21.42
CA SER A 105 24.58 -15.97 -20.78
C SER A 105 23.30 -15.78 -21.61
N ARG A 106 22.32 -16.66 -21.39
CA ARG A 106 21.07 -16.74 -22.14
C ARG A 106 19.92 -16.34 -21.24
N GLN A 107 19.42 -15.13 -21.40
CA GLN A 107 18.37 -14.58 -20.54
C GLN A 107 17.00 -14.76 -21.17
N VAL A 108 16.02 -15.09 -20.34
CA VAL A 108 14.62 -15.20 -20.72
C VAL A 108 14.01 -13.81 -20.87
N THR A 109 13.23 -13.60 -21.92
CA THR A 109 12.41 -12.40 -22.12
C THR A 109 10.93 -12.79 -22.17
N TYR A 110 10.07 -11.88 -21.72
CA TYR A 110 8.63 -11.96 -21.95
C TYR A 110 8.17 -10.69 -22.65
N ASN A 111 7.40 -10.83 -23.74
CA ASN A 111 6.98 -9.72 -24.60
C ASN A 111 8.16 -8.85 -25.10
N GLY A 112 9.35 -9.46 -25.26
CA GLY A 112 10.57 -8.78 -25.65
C GLY A 112 11.21 -7.91 -24.57
N LYS A 113 10.80 -8.02 -23.30
CA LYS A 113 11.49 -7.41 -22.15
C LYS A 113 12.25 -8.48 -21.35
N PRO A 114 13.51 -8.21 -20.94
CA PRO A 114 14.27 -9.17 -20.14
C PRO A 114 13.65 -9.38 -18.75
N LEU A 115 13.63 -10.64 -18.30
CA LEU A 115 13.12 -11.05 -17.00
C LEU A 115 14.25 -11.11 -15.97
N TYR A 116 13.99 -10.59 -14.77
CA TYR A 116 14.93 -10.55 -13.65
C TYR A 116 14.27 -11.02 -12.35
N TYR A 117 15.10 -11.46 -11.42
CA TYR A 117 14.77 -11.60 -10.01
C TYR A 117 15.18 -10.33 -9.25
N PHE A 118 14.76 -10.21 -7.99
CA PHE A 118 15.27 -9.22 -7.06
C PHE A 118 16.02 -9.90 -5.91
N ALA A 119 17.24 -9.45 -5.60
CA ALA A 119 18.12 -10.16 -4.68
C ALA A 119 17.67 -10.14 -3.20
N ASP A 120 16.72 -9.27 -2.82
CA ASP A 120 16.20 -9.25 -1.44
C ASP A 120 14.92 -10.07 -1.26
N ASP A 121 14.27 -10.51 -2.35
CA ASP A 121 13.13 -11.43 -2.27
C ASP A 121 13.66 -12.81 -1.85
N GLN A 122 13.08 -13.39 -0.79
CA GLN A 122 13.54 -14.65 -0.19
C GLN A 122 12.49 -15.75 -0.26
N ASP A 123 11.22 -15.38 -0.23
CA ASP A 123 10.08 -16.29 -0.23
C ASP A 123 9.20 -16.10 -1.47
N PRO A 124 8.49 -17.16 -1.93
CA PRO A 124 7.51 -17.04 -2.99
C PRO A 124 6.44 -15.98 -2.68
N GLY A 125 6.17 -15.11 -3.65
CA GLY A 125 5.24 -13.99 -3.50
C GLY A 125 5.82 -12.73 -2.86
N ASP A 126 7.11 -12.72 -2.49
CA ASP A 126 7.80 -11.48 -2.16
C ASP A 126 7.82 -10.56 -3.39
N THR A 127 7.44 -9.30 -3.18
CA THR A 127 7.43 -8.29 -4.26
C THR A 127 8.27 -7.07 -3.89
N MET A 128 9.35 -7.21 -3.11
CA MET A 128 10.07 -6.10 -2.48
C MET A 128 10.79 -5.21 -3.49
N GLY A 129 11.04 -5.71 -4.70
CA GLY A 129 11.60 -4.94 -5.80
C GLY A 129 10.62 -4.00 -6.50
N GLN A 130 9.33 -4.04 -6.17
CA GLN A 130 8.31 -3.28 -6.90
C GLN A 130 8.50 -1.77 -6.76
N ASP A 131 8.47 -1.06 -7.89
CA ASP A 131 8.72 0.39 -8.00
C ASP A 131 10.09 0.83 -7.48
N SER A 132 11.06 -0.10 -7.36
CA SER A 132 12.39 0.24 -6.86
C SER A 132 13.04 1.27 -7.79
N VAL A 133 13.39 2.42 -7.20
CA VAL A 133 13.95 3.61 -7.87
C VAL A 133 13.17 4.06 -9.12
N ASP A 134 11.84 3.88 -9.15
CA ASP A 134 10.93 4.25 -10.25
C ASP A 134 11.27 3.57 -11.60
N LYS A 135 11.90 2.38 -11.54
CA LYS A 135 12.40 1.70 -12.73
C LYS A 135 12.15 0.20 -12.78
N TRP A 136 12.01 -0.44 -11.63
CA TRP A 136 11.86 -1.89 -11.53
C TRP A 136 10.44 -2.25 -11.17
N PHE A 137 9.86 -3.16 -11.95
CA PHE A 137 8.45 -3.49 -11.80
C PHE A 137 8.24 -4.99 -11.93
N VAL A 138 7.40 -5.54 -11.05
CA VAL A 138 6.81 -6.86 -11.18
C VAL A 138 6.17 -6.97 -12.56
N PHE A 139 6.42 -8.09 -13.22
CA PHE A 139 6.03 -8.30 -14.61
C PHE A 139 4.59 -8.81 -14.68
N SER A 140 3.70 -8.08 -15.36
CA SER A 140 2.31 -8.50 -15.59
C SER A 140 2.22 -9.53 -16.73
N PRO A 141 1.32 -10.54 -16.65
CA PRO A 141 1.04 -11.45 -17.75
C PRO A 141 0.62 -10.75 -19.05
N ASP A 142 0.11 -9.53 -18.95
CA ASP A 142 -0.28 -8.70 -20.09
C ASP A 142 0.89 -8.14 -20.89
N GLY A 143 2.14 -8.32 -20.43
CA GLY A 143 3.34 -8.01 -21.20
C GLY A 143 3.99 -6.67 -20.85
N GLY A 144 3.69 -6.12 -19.68
CA GLY A 144 4.25 -4.85 -19.20
C GLY A 144 4.37 -4.82 -17.68
N PRO A 145 4.71 -3.67 -17.08
CA PRO A 145 4.82 -3.55 -15.64
C PRO A 145 3.44 -3.69 -15.00
N VAL A 146 3.37 -4.40 -13.87
CA VAL A 146 2.26 -4.22 -12.94
C VAL A 146 2.33 -2.79 -12.44
N ARG A 147 1.37 -1.98 -12.84
CA ARG A 147 1.17 -0.62 -12.35
C ARG A 147 -0.13 -0.59 -11.59
N THR A 148 -0.06 -0.24 -10.31
CA THR A 148 -1.23 -0.01 -9.48
C THR A 148 -1.48 1.50 -9.43
N SER A 149 -2.71 1.91 -9.71
CA SER A 149 -3.21 3.23 -9.32
C SER A 149 -4.10 3.02 -8.12
N ALA A 150 -3.68 3.53 -6.96
CA ALA A 150 -4.60 3.59 -5.83
C ALA A 150 -5.78 4.49 -6.20
N VAL A 151 -7.00 4.07 -5.87
CA VAL A 151 -8.20 4.88 -6.05
C VAL A 151 -8.69 5.29 -4.67
N LEU A 152 -9.03 6.56 -4.51
CA LEU A 152 -9.59 7.08 -3.26
C LEU A 152 -11.06 7.42 -3.48
N ASN A 153 -11.91 7.06 -2.54
CA ASN A 153 -13.35 7.39 -2.55
C ASN A 153 -13.75 8.11 -1.27
N ALA A 154 -14.87 8.83 -1.34
CA ALA A 154 -15.62 9.31 -0.17
C ALA A 154 -16.78 8.35 0.12
N ASN A 155 -16.79 7.73 1.30
CA ASN A 155 -17.84 6.79 1.70
C ASN A 155 -18.46 7.19 3.04
N GLU A 156 -19.77 6.98 3.19
CA GLU A 156 -20.47 7.20 4.46
C GLU A 156 -20.09 6.13 5.49
N ASN A 157 -19.64 6.57 6.66
CA ASN A 157 -19.45 5.75 7.84
C ASN A 157 -20.51 6.15 8.89
N GLY A 158 -21.30 5.18 9.37
CA GLY A 158 -22.42 5.44 10.25
C GLY A 158 -22.07 6.10 11.60
N ALA A 159 -20.81 6.05 12.04
CA ALA A 159 -20.34 6.67 13.28
C ALA A 159 -19.48 7.93 13.05
N LEU A 160 -18.79 8.01 11.91
CA LEU A 160 -17.77 9.02 11.63
C LEU A 160 -18.17 10.03 10.54
N GLY A 161 -19.33 9.86 9.91
CA GLY A 161 -19.76 10.65 8.76
C GLY A 161 -19.05 10.23 7.47
N THR A 162 -18.94 11.13 6.49
CA THR A 162 -18.24 10.85 5.25
C THR A 162 -16.72 10.79 5.46
N ILE A 163 -16.11 9.65 5.13
CA ILE A 163 -14.68 9.37 5.33
C ILE A 163 -13.98 9.01 4.02
N LEU A 164 -12.66 9.13 4.01
CA LEU A 164 -11.79 8.70 2.93
C LEU A 164 -11.57 7.17 2.98
N THR A 165 -11.69 6.52 1.84
CA THR A 165 -11.52 5.07 1.69
C THR A 165 -10.79 4.72 0.39
N ASP A 166 -10.34 3.47 0.23
CA ASP A 166 -9.87 2.94 -1.06
C ASP A 166 -11.02 2.51 -2.00
N GLU A 167 -10.72 1.87 -3.14
CA GLU A 167 -11.74 1.33 -4.06
C GLU A 167 -12.63 0.25 -3.46
N ASN A 168 -12.16 -0.44 -2.42
CA ASN A 168 -12.87 -1.54 -1.76
C ASN A 168 -13.67 -1.05 -0.54
N GLY A 169 -13.58 0.25 -0.21
CA GLY A 169 -14.26 0.85 0.93
C GLY A 169 -13.51 0.68 2.26
N ASN A 170 -12.23 0.29 2.25
CA ASN A 170 -11.42 0.23 3.46
C ASN A 170 -11.08 1.64 3.93
N SER A 171 -11.23 1.90 5.23
CA SER A 171 -10.98 3.23 5.80
C SER A 171 -9.50 3.60 5.72
N LEU A 172 -9.24 4.86 5.32
CA LEU A 172 -7.91 5.42 5.27
C LEU A 172 -7.68 6.34 6.46
N TYR A 173 -6.47 6.26 7.02
CA TYR A 173 -6.03 6.97 8.21
C TYR A 173 -4.89 7.92 7.89
N LEU A 174 -4.74 8.94 8.73
CA LEU A 174 -3.55 9.78 8.79
C LEU A 174 -2.88 9.67 10.15
N PHE A 175 -1.57 9.87 10.14
CA PHE A 175 -0.77 10.02 11.35
C PHE A 175 -0.56 11.50 11.64
N THR A 176 -1.03 12.00 12.78
CA THR A 176 -0.93 13.43 13.11
C THR A 176 0.51 13.89 13.36
N ARG A 177 1.44 12.96 13.61
CA ARG A 177 2.86 13.26 13.74
C ARG A 177 3.58 13.40 12.39
N ASP A 178 2.96 12.98 11.30
CA ASP A 178 3.51 13.21 9.96
C ASP A 178 3.31 14.67 9.54
N GLU A 179 4.36 15.22 8.92
CA GLU A 179 4.29 16.50 8.21
C GLU A 179 3.72 16.29 6.80
N ARG A 180 3.40 17.38 6.11
CA ARG A 180 3.01 17.28 4.70
C ARG A 180 4.23 16.91 3.86
N GLY A 181 4.07 15.94 2.98
CA GLY A 181 5.12 15.52 2.07
C GLY A 181 6.12 14.51 2.66
N ASP A 182 5.95 14.09 3.92
CA ASP A 182 6.87 13.15 4.57
C ASP A 182 6.14 12.15 5.48
N SER A 183 6.66 10.93 5.57
CA SER A 183 6.13 9.84 6.41
C SER A 183 7.19 9.37 7.40
N SER A 184 6.90 9.53 8.69
CA SER A 184 7.74 9.01 9.78
C SER A 184 7.45 7.55 10.12
N CYS A 185 6.32 7.00 9.64
CA CYS A 185 5.88 5.64 9.94
C CYS A 185 6.63 4.61 9.10
N THR A 186 7.66 3.99 9.68
CA THR A 186 8.51 2.96 9.04
C THR A 186 8.66 1.72 9.93
N GLY A 187 9.18 0.63 9.38
CA GLY A 187 9.43 -0.62 10.12
C GLY A 187 8.17 -1.14 10.81
N GLY A 188 8.25 -1.43 12.12
CA GLY A 188 7.10 -1.93 12.89
C GLY A 188 5.87 -1.01 12.89
N CYS A 189 6.05 0.30 12.69
CA CYS A 189 4.92 1.21 12.50
C CYS A 189 4.14 0.85 11.23
N ALA A 190 4.85 0.65 10.11
CA ALA A 190 4.25 0.31 8.82
C ALA A 190 3.64 -1.11 8.80
N LEU A 191 4.00 -1.99 9.74
CA LEU A 191 3.31 -3.27 9.92
C LEU A 191 1.92 -3.10 10.56
N ALA A 192 1.80 -2.21 11.56
CA ALA A 192 0.52 -1.91 12.20
C ALA A 192 -0.34 -0.92 11.40
N TRP A 193 0.31 -0.05 10.62
CA TRP A 193 -0.31 0.99 9.80
C TRP A 193 0.25 0.93 8.38
N PRO A 194 -0.17 -0.06 7.56
CA PRO A 194 0.36 -0.22 6.22
C PRO A 194 0.12 1.03 5.36
N PRO A 195 1.14 1.57 4.66
CA PRO A 195 0.95 2.72 3.79
C PRO A 195 0.08 2.36 2.59
N LEU A 196 -0.79 3.27 2.15
CA LEU A 196 -1.47 3.12 0.86
C LEU A 196 -0.47 3.40 -0.25
N LEU A 197 -0.08 2.35 -0.99
CA LEU A 197 0.92 2.43 -2.05
C LEU A 197 0.28 2.63 -3.41
N THR A 198 1.00 3.31 -4.30
CA THR A 198 0.60 3.50 -5.70
C THR A 198 1.83 3.55 -6.57
N ILE A 199 1.73 3.13 -7.82
CA ILE A 199 2.82 3.21 -8.81
C ILE A 199 2.55 4.35 -9.77
N ASP A 200 1.35 4.33 -10.34
CA ASP A 200 0.83 5.39 -11.15
C ASP A 200 0.19 6.49 -10.31
N HIS A 201 -0.18 7.58 -10.98
CA HIS A 201 -0.89 8.65 -10.30
C HIS A 201 -2.18 8.08 -9.66
N PRO A 202 -2.40 8.30 -8.36
CA PRO A 202 -3.62 7.87 -7.70
C PRO A 202 -4.82 8.62 -8.28
N VAL A 203 -5.98 7.97 -8.29
CA VAL A 203 -7.20 8.45 -8.96
C VAL A 203 -8.21 8.91 -7.91
N ALA A 204 -8.83 10.06 -8.16
CA ALA A 204 -10.01 10.49 -7.42
C ALA A 204 -11.23 9.72 -7.93
N GLY A 205 -11.76 8.84 -7.09
CA GLY A 205 -13.05 8.20 -7.30
C GLY A 205 -14.21 9.05 -6.79
N ASP A 206 -15.31 8.40 -6.44
CA ASP A 206 -16.58 9.06 -6.14
C ASP A 206 -16.46 10.03 -4.96
N GLY A 207 -16.99 11.24 -5.13
CA GLY A 207 -17.09 12.26 -4.08
C GLY A 207 -15.79 13.02 -3.75
N LEU A 208 -14.71 12.81 -4.52
CA LEU A 208 -13.42 13.50 -4.34
C LEU A 208 -13.02 14.32 -5.57
N THR A 209 -12.01 15.17 -5.39
CA THR A 209 -11.37 15.96 -6.46
C THR A 209 -9.88 15.63 -6.54
N GLU A 210 -9.34 15.61 -7.77
CA GLU A 210 -7.94 15.22 -8.02
C GLU A 210 -6.91 16.18 -7.40
N ASP A 211 -7.26 17.45 -7.17
CA ASP A 211 -6.34 18.48 -6.65
C ASP A 211 -5.85 18.21 -5.22
N ARG A 212 -6.52 17.34 -4.49
CA ARG A 212 -6.15 16.92 -3.14
C ARG A 212 -5.34 15.63 -3.12
N ILE A 213 -5.23 14.93 -4.24
CA ILE A 213 -4.57 13.63 -4.32
C ILE A 213 -3.14 13.83 -4.82
N GLY A 214 -2.19 13.17 -4.16
CA GLY A 214 -0.78 13.25 -4.52
C GLY A 214 -0.01 12.02 -4.06
N THR A 215 1.31 12.09 -4.15
CA THR A 215 2.21 11.03 -3.68
C THR A 215 3.43 11.62 -2.98
N ILE A 216 4.04 10.81 -2.12
CA ILE A 216 5.38 11.02 -1.57
C ILE A 216 6.25 9.81 -1.91
N SER A 217 7.55 10.03 -2.08
CA SER A 217 8.53 8.94 -2.14
C SER A 217 9.03 8.66 -0.73
N ARG A 218 8.84 7.43 -0.27
CA ARG A 218 9.35 6.98 1.03
C ARG A 218 10.86 6.71 0.94
N GLY A 219 11.51 6.57 2.10
CA GLY A 219 12.96 6.31 2.16
C GLY A 219 13.40 4.99 1.53
N ASP A 220 12.48 4.04 1.38
CA ASP A 220 12.67 2.75 0.69
C ASP A 220 12.47 2.86 -0.85
N GLY A 221 12.09 4.05 -1.35
CA GLY A 221 11.86 4.31 -2.77
C GLY A 221 10.44 4.07 -3.25
N VAL A 222 9.55 3.52 -2.40
CA VAL A 222 8.17 3.22 -2.78
C VAL A 222 7.31 4.49 -2.70
N LYS A 223 6.42 4.70 -3.67
CA LYS A 223 5.45 5.80 -3.65
C LYS A 223 4.26 5.48 -2.75
N GLN A 224 4.01 6.36 -1.79
CA GLN A 224 2.83 6.34 -0.95
C GLN A 224 1.88 7.46 -1.35
N VAL A 225 0.59 7.15 -1.34
CA VAL A 225 -0.47 8.12 -1.59
C VAL A 225 -0.53 9.15 -0.47
N THR A 226 -0.76 10.40 -0.86
CA THR A 226 -1.14 11.47 0.05
C THR A 226 -2.51 12.03 -0.28
N TYR A 227 -3.24 12.47 0.73
CA TYR A 227 -4.45 13.26 0.58
C TYR A 227 -4.27 14.61 1.31
N ASN A 228 -4.51 15.71 0.61
CA ASN A 228 -4.20 17.09 1.03
C ASN A 228 -2.74 17.23 1.54
N GLY A 229 -1.83 16.53 0.86
CA GLY A 229 -0.39 16.47 1.16
C GLY A 229 0.00 15.65 2.38
N ARG A 230 -0.93 15.00 3.10
CA ARG A 230 -0.63 14.11 4.22
C ARG A 230 -0.58 12.65 3.76
N PRO A 231 0.41 11.84 4.19
CA PRO A 231 0.44 10.42 3.87
C PRO A 231 -0.78 9.69 4.45
N VAL A 232 -1.36 8.78 3.67
CA VAL A 232 -2.51 7.97 4.10
C VAL A 232 -2.14 6.50 4.27
N TYR A 233 -2.80 5.85 5.21
CA TYR A 233 -2.48 4.51 5.70
C TYR A 233 -3.75 3.67 5.87
N TYR A 234 -3.58 2.36 5.84
CA TYR A 234 -4.50 1.38 6.39
C TYR A 234 -4.24 1.18 7.88
N PHE A 235 -5.14 0.44 8.53
CA PHE A 235 -4.92 -0.11 9.87
C PHE A 235 -4.99 -1.64 9.82
N ALA A 236 -3.98 -2.32 10.36
CA ALA A 236 -3.82 -3.77 10.19
C ALA A 236 -4.92 -4.62 10.86
N ASP A 237 -5.60 -4.08 11.89
CA ASP A 237 -6.69 -4.78 12.58
C ASP A 237 -8.08 -4.46 11.98
N ASP A 238 -8.19 -3.63 10.94
CA ASP A 238 -9.46 -3.46 10.22
C ASP A 238 -9.69 -4.70 9.33
N GLU A 239 -10.83 -5.37 9.47
CA GLU A 239 -11.10 -6.67 8.80
C GLU A 239 -12.09 -6.55 7.64
N LYS A 240 -12.95 -5.53 7.64
CA LYS A 240 -13.96 -5.32 6.60
C LYS A 240 -14.06 -3.85 6.17
N PRO A 241 -14.57 -3.58 4.95
CA PRO A 241 -14.84 -2.23 4.49
C PRO A 241 -15.67 -1.42 5.49
N GLY A 242 -15.26 -0.18 5.71
CA GLY A 242 -15.85 0.74 6.68
C GLY A 242 -15.46 0.51 8.15
N ASP A 243 -14.66 -0.51 8.48
CA ASP A 243 -14.06 -0.59 9.82
C ASP A 243 -13.20 0.65 10.08
N ALA A 244 -13.26 1.13 11.31
CA ALA A 244 -12.57 2.34 11.75
C ALA A 244 -11.85 2.10 13.09
N MET A 245 -11.33 0.89 13.33
CA MET A 245 -10.79 0.47 14.63
C MET A 245 -9.49 1.19 15.00
N GLY A 246 -8.86 1.82 14.01
CA GLY A 246 -7.70 2.68 14.15
C GLY A 246 -8.02 4.10 14.64
N GLN A 247 -9.30 4.48 14.69
CA GLN A 247 -9.72 5.84 15.03
C GLN A 247 -9.30 6.21 16.46
N ASP A 248 -8.68 7.38 16.61
CA ASP A 248 -8.15 7.92 17.87
C ASP A 248 -7.11 7.01 18.57
N ARG A 249 -6.49 6.06 17.84
CA ARG A 249 -5.47 5.18 18.43
C ARG A 249 -4.24 5.98 18.83
N GLY A 250 -3.91 5.91 20.11
CA GLY A 250 -2.80 6.66 20.70
C GLY A 250 -2.96 8.19 20.59
N ARG A 251 -4.16 8.69 20.25
CA ARG A 251 -4.47 10.11 19.98
C ARG A 251 -3.68 10.70 18.83
N VAL A 252 -3.16 9.85 17.95
CA VAL A 252 -2.29 10.25 16.84
C VAL A 252 -2.67 9.63 15.50
N TRP A 253 -3.57 8.64 15.52
CA TRP A 253 -4.10 8.01 14.32
C TRP A 253 -5.59 8.29 14.20
N PHE A 254 -6.00 8.79 13.04
CA PHE A 254 -7.39 9.20 12.79
C PHE A 254 -7.77 8.85 11.36
N VAL A 255 -9.01 8.42 11.18
CA VAL A 255 -9.62 8.30 9.85
C VAL A 255 -9.57 9.67 9.16
N VAL A 256 -9.37 9.68 7.85
CA VAL A 256 -9.25 10.92 7.07
C VAL A 256 -10.62 11.38 6.58
N THR A 257 -10.91 12.67 6.71
CA THR A 257 -12.10 13.30 6.12
C THR A 257 -11.89 13.61 4.64
N THR A 258 -12.97 13.93 3.92
CA THR A 258 -12.88 14.44 2.54
C THR A 258 -12.16 15.79 2.42
N ASP A 259 -11.93 16.52 3.53
CA ASP A 259 -11.08 17.72 3.57
C ASP A 259 -9.59 17.42 3.85
N GLY A 260 -9.25 16.15 4.05
CA GLY A 260 -7.88 15.70 4.30
C GLY A 260 -7.36 16.03 5.70
N GLY A 261 -8.27 16.40 6.60
CA GLY A 261 -8.02 16.46 8.02
C GLY A 261 -8.40 15.14 8.70
N PRO A 262 -7.98 14.95 9.95
CA PRO A 262 -8.46 13.84 10.77
C PRO A 262 -9.95 14.01 11.07
N VAL A 263 -10.70 12.91 11.12
CA VAL A 263 -12.04 12.89 11.67
C VAL A 263 -11.93 13.15 13.17
N TYR A 264 -12.28 14.36 13.57
CA TYR A 264 -12.63 14.65 14.95
C TYR A 264 -14.14 14.59 15.05
N THR A 265 -14.68 13.73 15.90
CA THR A 265 -16.14 13.66 16.10
C THR A 265 -16.64 15.01 16.62
N ASN A 266 -17.94 15.32 16.44
CA ASN A 266 -18.61 16.53 16.94
C ASN A 266 -18.68 16.61 18.48
N ALA A 267 -17.81 15.84 19.16
CA ALA A 267 -17.53 15.86 20.58
C ALA A 267 -18.79 16.06 21.43
N PRO A 268 -19.82 15.21 21.26
CA PRO A 268 -21.06 15.39 21.98
C PRO A 268 -20.78 15.28 23.47
N VAL A 269 -21.28 16.26 24.21
CA VAL A 269 -21.12 16.33 25.66
C VAL A 269 -22.43 15.88 26.30
N ASN A 270 -22.39 14.74 26.98
CA ASN A 270 -23.50 14.19 27.76
C ASN A 270 -23.35 14.53 29.24
N ALA A 271 -24.43 14.40 29.99
CA ALA A 271 -24.43 14.36 31.45
C ALA A 271 -24.75 12.94 31.90
N ALA A 272 -23.91 12.37 32.76
CA ALA A 272 -24.05 11.02 33.27
C ALA A 272 -23.87 10.97 34.80
N GLU A 273 -24.64 10.12 35.47
CA GLU A 273 -24.48 9.87 36.90
C GLU A 273 -23.29 8.94 37.17
N THR A 274 -22.39 9.32 38.07
CA THR A 274 -21.29 8.45 38.53
C THR A 274 -21.23 8.42 40.04
N GLY A 275 -21.25 7.20 40.60
CA GLY A 275 -21.18 6.86 42.02
C GLY A 275 -21.12 8.04 42.99
N GLU A 276 -19.91 8.35 43.48
CA GLU A 276 -19.70 9.34 44.55
C GLU A 276 -19.62 10.80 44.05
N LEU A 277 -19.46 11.03 42.73
CA LEU A 277 -19.32 12.38 42.16
C LEU A 277 -20.65 12.98 41.69
N GLY A 278 -21.72 12.17 41.61
CA GLY A 278 -23.01 12.57 41.06
C GLY A 278 -22.94 12.78 39.55
N THR A 279 -23.68 13.76 39.04
CA THR A 279 -23.70 14.09 37.61
C THR A 279 -22.37 14.69 37.14
N ILE A 280 -21.71 14.04 36.19
CA ILE A 280 -20.52 14.56 35.49
C ILE A 280 -20.81 14.79 34.01
N LEU A 281 -19.88 15.45 33.32
CA LEU A 281 -19.88 15.50 31.87
C LEU A 281 -19.08 14.34 31.28
N THR A 282 -19.58 13.77 30.19
CA THR A 282 -18.86 12.75 29.43
C THR A 282 -18.92 13.01 27.93
N ASP A 283 -18.05 12.36 27.17
CA ASP A 283 -18.23 12.25 25.72
C ASP A 283 -19.33 11.22 25.35
N ALA A 284 -19.53 10.96 24.05
CA ALA A 284 -20.45 9.94 23.54
C ALA A 284 -20.13 8.50 24.01
N SER A 285 -18.87 8.22 24.35
CA SER A 285 -18.43 6.90 24.81
C SER A 285 -18.48 6.75 26.33
N GLY A 286 -18.89 7.79 27.05
CA GLY A 286 -18.96 7.81 28.51
C GLY A 286 -17.62 8.11 29.20
N ARG A 287 -16.60 8.60 28.47
CA ARG A 287 -15.34 9.06 29.09
C ARG A 287 -15.56 10.39 29.81
N THR A 288 -15.05 10.50 31.04
CA THR A 288 -15.19 11.70 31.86
C THR A 288 -14.49 12.90 31.24
N LEU A 289 -15.18 14.04 31.27
CA LEU A 289 -14.66 15.34 30.85
C LEU A 289 -14.41 16.21 32.09
N TYR A 290 -13.26 16.87 32.09
CA TYR A 290 -12.73 17.67 33.18
C TYR A 290 -12.65 19.14 32.81
N LEU A 291 -12.70 19.96 33.85
CA LEU A 291 -12.34 21.37 33.80
C LEU A 291 -10.94 21.52 34.39
N PHE A 292 -10.21 22.53 33.91
CA PHE A 292 -8.93 22.90 34.48
C PHE A 292 -9.08 24.21 35.25
N ASP A 293 -8.90 24.20 36.57
CA ASP A 293 -9.18 25.35 37.45
C ASP A 293 -8.32 26.59 37.15
N ARG A 294 -7.22 26.42 36.41
CA ARG A 294 -6.36 27.53 35.96
C ARG A 294 -6.86 28.21 34.69
N ASP A 295 -7.81 27.62 33.98
CA ASP A 295 -8.36 28.22 32.77
C ASP A 295 -9.30 29.36 33.13
N GLU A 296 -9.20 30.45 32.37
CA GLU A 296 -10.21 31.49 32.35
C GLU A 296 -11.27 31.15 31.29
N PRO A 297 -12.50 31.70 31.37
CA PRO A 297 -13.51 31.45 30.37
C PRO A 297 -13.00 31.71 28.95
N LYS A 298 -13.09 30.68 28.09
CA LYS A 298 -12.63 30.62 26.71
C LYS A 298 -11.11 30.70 26.53
N ILE A 299 -10.31 30.57 27.59
CA ILE A 299 -8.84 30.60 27.51
C ILE A 299 -8.31 29.26 28.00
N ALA A 300 -7.84 28.44 27.07
CA ALA A 300 -7.21 27.15 27.37
C ALA A 300 -5.72 27.35 27.68
N THR A 301 -5.33 27.21 28.94
CA THR A 301 -3.93 27.39 29.39
C THR A 301 -3.11 26.10 29.31
N CYS A 302 -3.79 24.96 29.20
CA CYS A 302 -3.14 23.66 29.10
C CYS A 302 -2.73 23.33 27.66
N SER A 303 -1.44 23.47 27.36
CA SER A 303 -0.81 23.16 26.06
C SER A 303 0.47 22.32 26.22
N GLY A 304 1.03 21.83 25.11
CA GLY A 304 2.27 21.05 25.11
C GLY A 304 2.22 19.81 26.03
N GLY A 305 3.18 19.68 26.93
CA GLY A 305 3.24 18.56 27.89
C GLY A 305 2.02 18.47 28.82
N CYS A 306 1.36 19.59 29.12
CA CYS A 306 0.10 19.58 29.87
C CYS A 306 -0.99 18.83 29.09
N ALA A 307 -1.12 19.12 27.80
CA ALA A 307 -2.11 18.49 26.91
C ALA A 307 -1.86 16.99 26.68
N LEU A 308 -0.68 16.46 27.02
CA LEU A 308 -0.42 15.02 27.00
C LEU A 308 -1.10 14.31 28.18
N ALA A 309 -1.13 14.96 29.35
CA ALA A 309 -1.77 14.47 30.58
C ALA A 309 -3.27 14.84 30.63
N TRP A 310 -3.62 16.00 30.08
CA TRP A 310 -4.98 16.55 30.01
C TRP A 310 -5.35 16.87 28.57
N PRO A 311 -5.67 15.88 27.72
CA PRO A 311 -5.97 16.14 26.32
C PRO A 311 -7.21 17.02 26.17
N PRO A 312 -7.17 18.09 25.36
CA PRO A 312 -8.35 18.90 25.12
C PRO A 312 -9.41 18.09 24.35
N LEU A 313 -10.69 18.31 24.68
CA LEU A 313 -11.80 17.84 23.87
C LEU A 313 -11.90 18.73 22.62
N ILE A 314 -11.36 18.27 21.49
CA ILE A 314 -11.35 19.01 20.23
C ILE A 314 -12.58 18.67 19.38
N THR A 315 -13.10 19.67 18.66
CA THR A 315 -14.15 19.55 17.65
C THR A 315 -13.75 20.34 16.40
N VAL A 316 -14.35 20.05 15.25
CA VAL A 316 -14.17 20.82 14.00
C VAL A 316 -15.42 21.61 13.62
N ASP A 317 -16.54 21.33 14.26
CA ASP A 317 -17.81 22.07 14.10
C ASP A 317 -18.44 22.33 15.47
N PHE A 318 -19.59 23.02 15.50
CA PHE A 318 -20.32 23.30 16.71
C PHE A 318 -20.69 21.97 17.41
N PRO A 319 -20.24 21.75 18.66
CA PRO A 319 -20.47 20.51 19.36
C PRO A 319 -21.96 20.29 19.62
N ALA A 320 -22.43 19.06 19.44
CA ALA A 320 -23.82 18.73 19.68
C ALA A 320 -24.07 18.54 21.20
N PRO A 321 -25.12 19.14 21.78
CA PRO A 321 -25.53 18.77 23.13
C PRO A 321 -25.97 17.30 23.14
N GLY A 322 -25.33 16.53 24.00
CA GLY A 322 -25.70 15.15 24.28
C GLY A 322 -26.86 15.04 25.28
N GLU A 323 -27.15 13.82 25.72
CA GLU A 323 -28.19 13.54 26.70
C GLU A 323 -27.93 14.31 28.00
N GLY A 324 -28.97 14.93 28.57
CA GLY A 324 -28.88 15.65 29.85
C GLY A 324 -28.13 16.99 29.81
N VAL A 325 -27.68 17.45 28.64
CA VAL A 325 -26.93 18.71 28.48
C VAL A 325 -27.72 19.71 27.63
N SER A 326 -27.76 20.97 28.07
CA SER A 326 -28.34 22.06 27.29
C SER A 326 -27.33 22.60 26.29
N GLY A 327 -27.72 22.71 25.02
CA GLY A 327 -26.88 23.30 23.96
C GLY A 327 -26.45 24.74 24.23
N ALA A 328 -27.18 25.50 25.07
CA ALA A 328 -26.80 26.86 25.44
C ALA A 328 -25.55 26.93 26.34
N ARG A 329 -25.18 25.82 26.98
CA ARG A 329 -23.98 25.69 27.83
C ARG A 329 -22.78 25.18 27.06
N ILE A 330 -23.01 24.69 25.84
CA ILE A 330 -21.97 24.13 24.97
C ILE A 330 -21.50 25.21 24.01
N GLY A 331 -20.19 25.30 23.85
CA GLY A 331 -19.57 26.23 22.92
C GLY A 331 -18.19 25.75 22.52
N THR A 332 -17.43 26.64 21.89
CA THR A 332 -16.04 26.37 21.51
C THR A 332 -15.13 27.55 21.87
N THR A 333 -13.85 27.25 22.01
CA THR A 333 -12.78 28.26 21.99
C THR A 333 -11.65 27.83 21.07
N ALA A 334 -11.00 28.79 20.42
CA ALA A 334 -9.82 28.54 19.60
C ALA A 334 -8.58 28.42 20.50
N ARG A 335 -7.75 27.41 20.25
CA ARG A 335 -6.46 27.20 20.88
C ARG A 335 -5.34 27.87 20.07
N GLU A 336 -4.17 28.04 20.67
CA GLU A 336 -3.00 28.66 20.01
C GLU A 336 -2.55 27.93 18.74
N ASP A 337 -2.76 26.60 18.69
CA ASP A 337 -2.45 25.75 17.54
C ASP A 337 -3.52 25.79 16.43
N GLY A 338 -4.57 26.60 16.60
CA GLY A 338 -5.68 26.76 15.66
C GLY A 338 -6.80 25.73 15.81
N SER A 339 -6.69 24.75 16.71
CA SER A 339 -7.77 23.79 16.98
C SER A 339 -8.93 24.42 17.76
N LEU A 340 -10.16 23.93 17.55
CA LEU A 340 -11.34 24.35 18.31
C LEU A 340 -11.61 23.36 19.45
N GLN A 341 -11.52 23.84 20.68
CA GLN A 341 -11.81 23.05 21.87
C GLN A 341 -13.24 23.28 22.33
N VAL A 342 -13.94 22.21 22.70
CA VAL A 342 -15.27 22.27 23.29
C VAL A 342 -15.21 22.92 24.66
N THR A 343 -16.16 23.79 24.94
CA THR A 343 -16.32 24.44 26.24
C THR A 343 -17.67 24.12 26.85
N PHE A 344 -17.73 23.99 28.17
CA PHE A 344 -18.97 23.95 28.95
C PHE A 344 -19.05 25.17 29.88
N ASP A 345 -20.14 25.95 29.76
CA ASP A 345 -20.28 27.28 30.36
C ASP A 345 -19.08 28.20 30.07
N GLY A 346 -18.49 28.05 28.89
CA GLY A 346 -17.29 28.78 28.48
C GLY A 346 -15.97 28.23 29.02
N ASN A 347 -15.96 27.21 29.86
CA ASN A 347 -14.72 26.59 30.36
C ASN A 347 -14.25 25.47 29.41
N PRO A 348 -12.97 25.45 29.00
CA PRO A 348 -12.44 24.41 28.12
C PRO A 348 -12.53 23.01 28.75
N LEU A 349 -13.01 22.03 27.98
CA LEU A 349 -13.16 20.63 28.42
C LEU A 349 -11.94 19.79 28.05
N TYR A 350 -11.51 18.93 28.97
CA TYR A 350 -10.37 18.04 28.80
C TYR A 350 -10.71 16.59 29.15
N TYR A 351 -9.97 15.65 28.61
CA TYR A 351 -9.86 14.28 29.13
C TYR A 351 -8.75 14.20 30.17
N PHE A 352 -8.66 13.08 30.88
CA PHE A 352 -7.49 12.71 31.67
C PHE A 352 -6.83 11.47 31.07
N ALA A 353 -5.53 11.53 30.78
CA ALA A 353 -4.84 10.51 30.00
C ALA A 353 -4.74 9.13 30.69
N ASN A 354 -4.95 9.06 32.00
CA ASN A 354 -4.90 7.81 32.76
C ASN A 354 -6.29 7.21 33.02
N ASP A 355 -7.38 7.83 32.55
CA ASP A 355 -8.69 7.19 32.56
C ASP A 355 -8.75 6.15 31.43
N GLU A 356 -9.06 4.90 31.77
CA GLU A 356 -9.01 3.78 30.83
C GLU A 356 -10.39 3.30 30.39
N LYS A 357 -11.42 3.55 31.20
CA LYS A 357 -12.79 3.05 31.00
C LYS A 357 -13.83 4.15 31.11
N PRO A 358 -15.00 4.00 30.46
CA PRO A 358 -16.14 4.88 30.68
C PRO A 358 -16.51 4.99 32.15
N GLY A 359 -16.70 6.23 32.62
CA GLY A 359 -16.95 6.54 34.03
C GLY A 359 -15.72 6.61 34.94
N ASP A 360 -14.51 6.30 34.45
CA ASP A 360 -13.29 6.59 35.21
C ASP A 360 -13.19 8.10 35.43
N ALA A 361 -13.02 8.51 36.68
CA ALA A 361 -12.91 9.92 37.08
C ALA A 361 -11.60 10.15 37.88
N THR A 362 -10.52 9.46 37.51
CA THR A 362 -9.27 9.40 38.32
C THR A 362 -8.46 10.69 38.28
N GLY A 363 -8.78 11.58 37.33
CA GLY A 363 -8.24 12.93 37.24
C GLY A 363 -8.82 13.88 38.27
N GLN A 364 -9.93 13.57 38.94
CA GLN A 364 -10.58 14.52 39.84
C GLN A 364 -9.64 14.99 40.95
N GLY A 365 -9.45 16.31 41.08
CA GLY A 365 -8.55 16.92 42.07
C GLY A 365 -7.05 16.79 41.74
N ARG A 366 -6.70 16.39 40.52
CA ARG A 366 -5.33 16.43 39.98
C ARG A 366 -5.24 17.67 39.09
N GLY A 367 -4.31 18.59 39.36
CA GLY A 367 -4.11 19.77 38.50
C GLY A 367 -3.69 21.03 39.25
#